data_AF-A0A9Q0F019-F1
#
_entry.id   AF-A0A9Q0F019-F1
#
_cell.length_a   1.000
_cell.length_b   1.000
_cell.length_c   1.000
_cell.angle_alpha   90.00
_cell.angle_beta   90.00
_cell.angle_gamma   90.00
#
_symmetry.space_group_name_H-M   'P 1'
#
loop_
_entity.id
_entity.type
_entity.pdbx_description
1 polymer ?
#
loop_
_entity_poly.entity_id
_entity_poly.type
_entity_poly.pdbx_seq_one_letter_code
_entity_poly.pdbx_strand_id
1 'polypeptide(L)'
;ELCDNPKFVVGDANRTDICQGQLGDCWLLAATASLTLHKDNLARVVPRDQEFDHTYAGVFHFQFWQHNKWLDVVVDDRLPTIRNQLVMLHSASNNEFWSALLEKAYAKLHGSYESLKGGSTMEAMEDFTGGVGEMYETKKAPSNLFSIMKKALDRSSMMGCSIDISSSAESEAQTTSGLVKGHAYSITGLEEVNCRGRKVQLIRIRNPWGTVEWNGPWSDNSREWSQVDEADKNRILKSSDDGEFWMEFEDFKTNYNKVEICNLTPDSLVENTKHHWEVSWFEGNWIRGATAGGCRNFIDTFWTNPQFKLSLEDTDDDDDVCSVVIALMQKNRRKLRKEGMDMETIGFAVYEAPDDVDHLGKDFFRYNPSKARSRTYVNVREVSERFSLPPGKYLLVPTTFQPHHEADFLIRIFSEKKATALEMGSEVDADLPDPPMPSSPEEETDEEKALRRLFDQLAGSDQAISARELQQMLNGVLSRRKEVKFDGLTLNTCHSIINLMDVDNTGMLEFQEFKVFWEKMKKWIMLFLSFDTDRSGKMSSYELRIALKAAGMQLNNKLLQLLGLRFSDANYDIDFDDYLTCIVRLENMFRVFQALDSHKSGKVNMNIMQFLMMSMNV
;
A
#
# COMPACT_ATOMS: atom_id res chain seq x y z
N GLU A 1 34.06 -17.38 15.71
CA GLU A 1 33.82 -16.90 17.10
C GLU A 1 32.97 -17.88 17.91
N LEU A 2 31.88 -18.43 17.34
CA LEU A 2 30.97 -19.34 18.06
C LEU A 2 31.28 -20.83 17.85
N CYS A 3 31.86 -21.21 16.71
CA CYS A 3 32.28 -22.58 16.41
C CYS A 3 33.52 -22.59 15.48
N ASP A 4 34.16 -23.76 15.34
CA ASP A 4 35.42 -23.94 14.60
C ASP A 4 35.24 -24.12 13.08
N ASN A 5 34.06 -24.58 12.62
CA ASN A 5 33.77 -24.83 11.20
C ASN A 5 32.36 -24.35 10.84
N PRO A 6 32.13 -23.02 10.83
CA PRO A 6 30.84 -22.47 10.47
C PRO A 6 30.49 -22.82 9.03
N LYS A 7 29.22 -23.10 8.81
CA LYS A 7 28.62 -23.38 7.50
C LYS A 7 27.42 -22.49 7.32
N PHE A 8 27.24 -22.01 6.10
CA PHE A 8 26.03 -21.27 5.77
C PHE A 8 24.83 -22.22 5.83
N VAL A 9 24.90 -23.31 5.06
CA VAL A 9 23.93 -24.42 5.07
C VAL A 9 24.67 -25.75 5.24
N VAL A 10 24.15 -26.66 6.06
CA VAL A 10 24.68 -28.01 6.27
C VAL A 10 23.78 -29.03 5.56
N GLY A 11 24.23 -29.50 4.40
CA GLY A 11 23.42 -30.41 3.57
C GLY A 11 22.39 -29.64 2.75
N ASP A 12 21.11 -29.82 3.08
CA ASP A 12 19.99 -29.07 2.49
C ASP A 12 19.37 -28.17 3.57
N ALA A 13 19.08 -26.92 3.22
CA ALA A 13 18.35 -26.00 4.09
C ALA A 13 16.94 -26.56 4.32
N ASN A 14 16.66 -26.93 5.56
CA ASN A 14 15.50 -27.72 5.93
C ASN A 14 14.82 -27.14 7.18
N ARG A 15 13.60 -27.58 7.43
CA ARG A 15 12.78 -27.06 8.53
C ARG A 15 13.40 -27.26 9.92
N THR A 16 14.26 -28.27 10.13
CA THR A 16 14.93 -28.52 11.41
C THR A 16 16.03 -27.50 11.74
N ASP A 17 16.40 -26.68 10.76
CA ASP A 17 17.32 -25.56 10.93
C ASP A 17 16.61 -24.32 11.55
N ILE A 18 15.32 -24.46 11.85
CA ILE A 18 14.45 -23.42 12.39
C ILE A 18 14.00 -23.83 13.80
N CYS A 19 14.68 -23.28 14.80
CA CYS A 19 14.32 -23.35 16.21
C CYS A 19 14.16 -21.93 16.78
N GLN A 20 13.03 -21.70 17.48
CA GLN A 20 12.73 -20.39 18.08
C GLN A 20 13.68 -20.05 19.23
N GLY A 21 14.15 -18.81 19.23
CA GLY A 21 14.88 -18.22 20.35
C GLY A 21 13.94 -17.62 21.40
N GLN A 22 14.38 -16.53 22.03
CA GLN A 22 13.64 -15.83 23.08
C GLN A 22 12.69 -14.75 22.55
N LEU A 23 12.66 -14.53 21.24
CA LEU A 23 11.81 -13.53 20.60
C LEU A 23 10.43 -14.15 20.25
N GLY A 24 9.37 -13.35 20.42
CA GLY A 24 7.99 -13.74 20.09
C GLY A 24 7.65 -13.53 18.61
N ASP A 25 8.44 -14.12 17.71
CA ASP A 25 8.35 -14.00 16.26
C ASP A 25 8.07 -15.35 15.57
N CYS A 26 7.44 -16.28 16.28
CA CYS A 26 7.03 -17.60 15.78
C CYS A 26 6.35 -17.59 14.40
N TRP A 27 5.62 -16.51 14.06
CA TRP A 27 5.00 -16.29 12.76
C TRP A 27 6.02 -16.25 11.61
N LEU A 28 7.18 -15.62 11.81
CA LEU A 28 8.27 -15.60 10.85
C LEU A 28 8.87 -16.99 10.71
N LEU A 29 9.09 -17.68 11.83
CA LEU A 29 9.69 -19.02 11.84
C LEU A 29 8.79 -20.07 11.18
N ALA A 30 7.48 -20.01 11.42
CA ALA A 30 6.52 -20.88 10.74
C ALA A 30 6.52 -20.64 9.22
N ALA A 31 6.64 -19.38 8.77
CA ALA A 31 6.80 -19.07 7.37
C ALA A 31 8.15 -19.58 6.82
N THR A 32 9.26 -19.39 7.53
CA THR A 32 10.59 -19.86 7.10
C THR A 32 10.64 -21.39 7.02
N ALA A 33 10.04 -22.08 7.98
CA ALA A 33 9.91 -23.53 7.95
C ALA A 33 9.10 -23.99 6.73
N SER A 34 7.98 -23.32 6.43
CA SER A 34 7.21 -23.58 5.20
C SER A 34 8.02 -23.28 3.94
N LEU A 35 8.90 -22.28 3.95
CA LEU A 35 9.72 -21.89 2.80
C LEU A 35 10.71 -23.01 2.43
N THR A 36 11.21 -23.74 3.43
CA THR A 36 12.14 -24.87 3.19
C THR A 36 11.51 -26.01 2.38
N LEU A 37 10.18 -26.10 2.31
CA LEU A 37 9.46 -27.06 1.48
C LEU A 37 9.50 -26.69 -0.02
N HIS A 38 9.82 -25.44 -0.35
CA HIS A 38 9.81 -24.90 -1.70
C HIS A 38 11.22 -24.47 -2.12
N LYS A 39 11.99 -25.42 -2.68
CA LYS A 39 13.43 -25.23 -2.99
C LYS A 39 13.74 -24.03 -3.89
N ASP A 40 12.84 -23.67 -4.80
CA ASP A 40 13.02 -22.54 -5.74
C ASP A 40 12.75 -21.19 -5.05
N ASN A 41 11.65 -21.08 -4.31
CA ASN A 41 11.35 -19.89 -3.50
C ASN A 41 12.44 -19.68 -2.43
N LEU A 42 12.90 -20.76 -1.79
CA LEU A 42 14.00 -20.71 -0.84
C LEU A 42 15.28 -20.19 -1.50
N ALA A 43 15.63 -20.67 -2.70
CA ALA A 43 16.82 -20.21 -3.41
C ALA A 43 16.73 -18.75 -3.86
N ARG A 44 15.52 -18.22 -4.05
CA ARG A 44 15.28 -16.80 -4.31
C ARG A 44 15.53 -15.95 -3.06
N VAL A 45 14.96 -16.34 -1.92
CA VAL A 45 15.09 -15.61 -0.65
C VAL A 45 16.49 -15.76 -0.04
N VAL A 46 17.06 -16.97 -0.13
CA VAL A 46 18.36 -17.38 0.41
C VAL A 46 19.25 -17.82 -0.76
N PRO A 47 19.96 -16.87 -1.40
CA PRO A 47 20.90 -17.17 -2.46
C PRO A 47 21.95 -18.20 -2.04
N ARG A 48 22.21 -19.19 -2.91
CA ARG A 48 23.09 -20.35 -2.63
C ARG A 48 24.57 -20.08 -2.87
N ASP A 49 24.93 -18.88 -3.28
CA ASP A 49 26.28 -18.41 -3.60
C ASP A 49 27.04 -17.89 -2.38
N GLN A 50 26.61 -18.26 -1.17
CA GLN A 50 27.12 -17.77 0.10
C GLN A 50 27.70 -18.92 0.94
N GLU A 51 28.93 -18.77 1.43
CA GLU A 51 29.57 -19.76 2.31
C GLU A 51 30.67 -19.12 3.18
N PHE A 52 30.99 -19.76 4.32
CA PHE A 52 32.15 -19.43 5.15
C PHE A 52 33.44 -20.08 4.61
N ASP A 53 33.77 -19.81 3.35
CA ASP A 53 34.94 -20.37 2.68
C ASP A 53 36.05 -19.33 2.43
N HIS A 54 36.96 -19.62 1.49
CA HIS A 54 38.04 -18.71 1.10
C HIS A 54 37.58 -17.35 0.55
N THR A 55 36.31 -17.21 0.15
CA THR A 55 35.72 -15.95 -0.34
C THR A 55 35.05 -15.14 0.77
N TYR A 56 35.02 -15.66 1.99
CA TYR A 56 34.35 -15.06 3.14
C TYR A 56 34.91 -13.66 3.48
N ALA A 57 33.98 -12.70 3.62
CA ALA A 57 34.27 -11.32 4.02
C ALA A 57 33.35 -10.81 5.15
N GLY A 58 32.66 -11.70 5.87
CA GLY A 58 31.74 -11.31 6.94
C GLY A 58 30.47 -10.62 6.45
N VAL A 59 30.03 -10.93 5.23
CA VAL A 59 28.87 -10.32 4.57
C VAL A 59 28.01 -11.39 3.90
N PHE A 60 26.70 -11.25 4.07
CA PHE A 60 25.67 -12.13 3.52
C PHE A 60 24.51 -11.27 2.99
N HIS A 61 23.68 -11.82 2.11
CA HIS A 61 22.52 -11.14 1.55
C HIS A 61 21.32 -12.07 1.39
N PHE A 62 20.13 -11.47 1.43
CA PHE A 62 18.83 -12.15 1.35
C PHE A 62 17.87 -11.30 0.54
N GLN A 63 16.96 -11.93 -0.19
CA GLN A 63 15.98 -11.21 -1.00
C GLN A 63 14.59 -11.31 -0.37
N PHE A 64 13.96 -10.15 -0.16
CA PHE A 64 12.59 -10.09 0.33
C PHE A 64 11.72 -9.31 -0.65
N TRP A 65 10.53 -9.82 -0.90
CA TRP A 65 9.50 -9.07 -1.60
C TRP A 65 8.94 -7.99 -0.67
N GLN A 66 8.92 -6.75 -1.14
CA GLN A 66 8.37 -5.59 -0.45
C GLN A 66 7.65 -4.71 -1.46
N HIS A 67 6.34 -4.54 -1.26
CA HIS A 67 5.51 -3.60 -2.03
C HIS A 67 5.70 -3.76 -3.56
N ASN A 68 5.56 -4.99 -4.05
CA ASN A 68 5.72 -5.36 -5.46
C ASN A 68 7.13 -5.24 -6.05
N LYS A 69 8.16 -5.24 -5.20
CA LYS A 69 9.58 -5.22 -5.61
C LYS A 69 10.38 -6.20 -4.78
N TRP A 70 11.33 -6.88 -5.41
CA TRP A 70 12.34 -7.67 -4.68
C TRP A 70 13.46 -6.76 -4.22
N LEU A 71 13.74 -6.77 -2.92
CA LEU A 71 14.80 -6.01 -2.28
C LEU A 71 15.89 -6.94 -1.79
N ASP A 72 17.11 -6.66 -2.18
CA ASP A 72 18.30 -7.36 -1.70
C ASP A 72 18.81 -6.69 -0.40
N VAL A 73 18.82 -7.45 0.69
CA VAL A 73 19.16 -6.99 2.03
C VAL A 73 20.46 -7.63 2.47
N VAL A 74 21.52 -6.82 2.48
CA VAL A 74 22.85 -7.21 2.93
C VAL A 74 22.99 -7.08 4.44
N VAL A 75 23.59 -8.06 5.11
CA VAL A 75 23.90 -8.05 6.55
C VAL A 75 25.32 -8.54 6.80
N ASP A 76 25.95 -8.02 7.86
CA ASP A 76 27.12 -8.68 8.42
C ASP A 76 26.72 -9.94 9.22
N ASP A 77 27.68 -10.75 9.65
CA ASP A 77 27.43 -12.04 10.32
C ASP A 77 27.37 -11.97 11.85
N ARG A 78 27.45 -10.77 12.45
CA ARG A 78 27.43 -10.60 13.92
C ARG A 78 26.04 -10.87 14.48
N LEU A 79 25.87 -11.98 15.20
CA LEU A 79 24.58 -12.38 15.76
C LEU A 79 24.48 -12.07 17.26
N PRO A 80 23.28 -11.72 17.79
CA PRO A 80 23.08 -11.54 19.21
C PRO A 80 23.32 -12.84 19.99
N THR A 81 24.15 -12.79 21.02
CA THR A 81 24.43 -13.94 21.90
C THR A 81 24.41 -13.57 23.38
N ILE A 82 24.05 -14.56 24.21
CA ILE A 82 24.25 -14.51 25.66
C ILE A 82 25.08 -15.74 26.02
N ARG A 83 26.23 -15.53 26.67
CA ARG A 83 27.16 -16.61 27.04
C ARG A 83 27.55 -17.49 25.83
N ASN A 84 27.82 -16.87 24.68
CA ASN A 84 28.16 -17.51 23.41
C ASN A 84 27.08 -18.45 22.83
N GLN A 85 25.84 -18.33 23.29
CA GLN A 85 24.70 -19.01 22.68
C GLN A 85 23.82 -18.00 21.95
N LEU A 86 23.36 -18.36 20.76
CA LEU A 86 22.39 -17.57 20.00
C LEU A 86 21.10 -17.45 20.83
N VAL A 87 20.57 -16.23 20.93
CA VAL A 87 19.34 -15.96 21.69
C VAL A 87 18.12 -15.75 20.81
N MET A 88 18.33 -15.61 19.50
CA MET A 88 17.28 -15.49 18.49
C MET A 88 17.14 -16.83 17.74
N LEU A 89 16.65 -16.81 16.50
CA LEU A 89 16.53 -17.99 15.65
C LEU A 89 17.90 -18.68 15.48
N HIS A 90 17.92 -20.00 15.63
CA HIS A 90 19.10 -20.84 15.39
C HIS A 90 18.71 -22.21 14.80
N SER A 91 19.69 -22.90 14.21
CA SER A 91 19.56 -24.29 13.77
C SER A 91 19.77 -25.24 14.94
N ALA A 92 19.17 -26.43 14.87
CA ALA A 92 19.53 -27.55 15.74
C ALA A 92 21.01 -27.96 15.56
N SER A 93 21.60 -27.67 14.38
CA SER A 93 23.02 -27.85 14.10
C SER A 93 23.82 -26.63 14.57
N ASN A 94 24.74 -26.83 15.53
CA ASN A 94 25.54 -25.76 16.13
C ASN A 94 26.50 -25.03 15.17
N ASN A 95 26.71 -25.54 13.96
CA ASN A 95 27.62 -24.97 12.98
C ASN A 95 26.90 -24.45 11.72
N GLU A 96 25.57 -24.31 11.74
CA GLU A 96 24.77 -23.82 10.62
C GLU A 96 24.11 -22.46 10.95
N PHE A 97 24.18 -21.50 10.03
CA PHE A 97 23.84 -20.09 10.33
C PHE A 97 22.91 -19.38 9.35
N TRP A 98 22.49 -19.99 8.23
CA TRP A 98 21.65 -19.31 7.22
C TRP A 98 20.35 -18.76 7.83
N SER A 99 19.71 -19.52 8.71
CA SER A 99 18.40 -19.18 9.27
C SER A 99 18.49 -18.03 10.28
N ALA A 100 19.55 -18.00 11.10
CA ALA A 100 19.84 -16.90 12.02
C ALA A 100 20.15 -15.59 11.28
N LEU A 101 20.88 -15.68 10.16
CA LEU A 101 21.20 -14.54 9.31
C LEU A 101 19.99 -14.04 8.52
N LEU A 102 19.10 -14.94 8.09
CA LEU A 102 17.83 -14.59 7.45
C LEU A 102 16.96 -13.76 8.40
N GLU A 103 16.78 -14.23 9.64
CA GLU A 103 16.04 -13.48 10.67
C GLU A 103 16.68 -12.11 10.92
N LYS A 104 18.02 -12.02 10.98
CA LYS A 104 18.73 -10.75 11.09
C LYS A 104 18.45 -9.80 9.93
N ALA A 105 18.48 -10.30 8.69
CA ALA A 105 18.19 -9.51 7.50
C ALA A 105 16.74 -9.01 7.50
N TYR A 106 15.80 -9.87 7.92
CA TYR A 106 14.40 -9.49 8.07
C TYR A 106 14.19 -8.48 9.21
N ALA A 107 14.89 -8.62 10.33
CA ALA A 107 14.92 -7.65 11.42
C ALA A 107 15.47 -6.30 10.96
N LYS A 108 16.54 -6.29 10.16
CA LYS A 108 17.09 -5.08 9.54
C LYS A 108 16.07 -4.40 8.63
N LEU A 109 15.37 -5.19 7.80
CA LEU A 109 14.34 -4.69 6.89
C LEU A 109 13.22 -3.94 7.64
N HIS A 110 12.80 -4.46 8.80
CA HIS A 110 11.77 -3.87 9.66
C HIS A 110 12.32 -2.91 10.74
N GLY A 111 13.63 -2.70 10.78
CA GLY A 111 14.33 -1.69 11.59
C GLY A 111 14.91 -2.19 12.92
N SER A 112 14.48 -3.34 13.45
CA SER A 112 15.08 -4.01 14.62
C SER A 112 14.43 -5.38 14.88
N TYR A 113 15.10 -6.24 15.66
CA TYR A 113 14.52 -7.51 16.14
C TYR A 113 13.21 -7.29 16.92
N GLU A 114 13.13 -6.27 17.77
CA GLU A 114 11.91 -5.96 18.54
C GLU A 114 10.69 -5.70 17.63
N SER A 115 10.91 -5.15 16.43
CA SER A 115 9.85 -4.89 15.44
C SER A 115 9.23 -6.16 14.87
N LEU A 116 9.88 -7.32 15.03
CA LEU A 116 9.38 -8.62 14.60
C LEU A 116 8.45 -9.27 15.64
N LYS A 117 8.39 -8.75 16.87
CA LYS A 117 7.49 -9.28 17.90
C LYS A 117 6.03 -9.11 17.46
N GLY A 118 5.31 -10.24 17.37
CA GLY A 118 3.91 -10.27 16.98
C GLY A 118 3.67 -9.95 15.49
N GLY A 119 3.13 -10.93 14.77
CA GLY A 119 2.78 -10.84 13.36
C GLY A 119 1.95 -12.02 12.88
N SER A 120 1.48 -11.95 11.65
CA SER A 120 0.81 -13.07 10.98
C SER A 120 1.81 -13.81 10.08
N THR A 121 1.70 -15.14 10.04
CA THR A 121 2.53 -16.00 9.17
C THR A 121 2.41 -15.57 7.71
N MET A 122 1.22 -15.11 7.32
CA MET A 122 0.94 -14.59 5.99
C MET A 122 1.88 -13.46 5.58
N GLU A 123 2.23 -12.57 6.50
CA GLU A 123 3.12 -11.44 6.21
C GLU A 123 4.49 -11.91 5.74
N ALA A 124 5.04 -12.92 6.43
CA ALA A 124 6.34 -13.47 6.06
C ALA A 124 6.25 -14.30 4.77
N MET A 125 5.16 -15.07 4.59
CA MET A 125 4.94 -15.84 3.35
C MET A 125 4.87 -14.93 2.11
N GLU A 126 4.15 -13.81 2.21
CA GLU A 126 4.10 -12.79 1.16
C GLU A 126 5.49 -12.19 0.90
N ASP A 127 6.24 -11.87 1.95
CA ASP A 127 7.59 -11.31 1.82
C ASP A 127 8.60 -12.30 1.25
N PHE A 128 8.36 -13.61 1.38
CA PHE A 128 9.20 -14.67 0.81
C PHE A 128 8.84 -15.07 -0.61
N THR A 129 7.66 -14.68 -1.11
CA THR A 129 7.14 -15.22 -2.38
C THR A 129 6.61 -14.16 -3.35
N GLY A 130 6.27 -12.97 -2.86
CA GLY A 130 5.44 -12.02 -3.59
C GLY A 130 4.00 -12.50 -3.81
N GLY A 131 3.61 -13.57 -3.13
CA GLY A 131 2.30 -14.21 -3.19
C GLY A 131 1.15 -13.35 -2.69
N VAL A 132 -0.06 -13.87 -2.83
CA VAL A 132 -1.28 -13.28 -2.28
C VAL A 132 -1.85 -14.18 -1.20
N GLY A 133 -2.16 -13.59 -0.05
CA GLY A 133 -2.74 -14.31 1.07
C GLY A 133 -4.24 -14.55 0.90
N GLU A 134 -4.75 -15.68 1.38
CA GLU A 134 -6.16 -15.96 1.64
C GLU A 134 -6.31 -16.54 3.05
N MET A 135 -7.24 -16.02 3.84
CA MET A 135 -7.49 -16.48 5.21
C MET A 135 -8.85 -17.16 5.34
N TYR A 136 -8.88 -18.31 6.02
CA TYR A 136 -10.09 -19.05 6.34
C TYR A 136 -10.25 -19.22 7.85
N GLU A 137 -11.40 -18.83 8.40
CA GLU A 137 -11.82 -19.25 9.73
C GLU A 137 -12.29 -20.72 9.67
N THR A 138 -11.60 -21.64 10.33
CA THR A 138 -11.87 -23.09 10.26
C THR A 138 -13.32 -23.45 10.57
N LYS A 139 -13.94 -22.77 11.54
CA LYS A 139 -15.32 -23.01 12.01
C LYS A 139 -16.38 -22.50 11.04
N LYS A 140 -16.05 -21.53 10.19
CA LYS A 140 -16.94 -20.96 9.17
C LYS A 140 -16.50 -21.33 7.76
N ALA A 141 -15.50 -22.20 7.64
CA ALA A 141 -14.91 -22.57 6.38
C ALA A 141 -15.91 -23.37 5.54
N PRO A 142 -15.79 -23.31 4.19
CA PRO A 142 -16.63 -24.10 3.32
C PRO A 142 -16.32 -25.60 3.51
N SER A 143 -17.31 -26.46 3.21
CA SER A 143 -17.18 -27.91 3.40
C SER A 143 -16.07 -28.55 2.57
N ASN A 144 -15.65 -27.89 1.48
CA ASN A 144 -14.56 -28.33 0.61
C ASN A 144 -13.19 -27.78 1.00
N LEU A 145 -13.01 -27.21 2.21
CA LEU A 145 -11.72 -26.63 2.66
C LEU A 145 -10.53 -27.60 2.49
N PHE A 146 -10.70 -28.89 2.83
CA PHE A 146 -9.63 -29.89 2.65
C PHE A 146 -9.15 -29.96 1.19
N SER A 147 -10.07 -29.93 0.22
CA SER A 147 -9.75 -29.95 -1.21
C SER A 147 -9.07 -28.65 -1.66
N ILE A 148 -9.52 -27.50 -1.14
CA ILE A 148 -8.88 -26.20 -1.39
C ILE A 148 -7.43 -26.22 -0.91
N MET A 149 -7.19 -26.64 0.34
CA MET A 149 -5.85 -26.70 0.93
C MET A 149 -4.95 -27.70 0.21
N LYS A 150 -5.48 -28.87 -0.16
CA LYS A 150 -4.72 -29.86 -0.93
C LYS A 150 -4.29 -29.32 -2.28
N LYS A 151 -5.22 -28.69 -3.03
CA LYS A 151 -4.90 -28.03 -4.31
C LYS A 151 -3.88 -26.90 -4.13
N ALA A 152 -3.96 -26.15 -3.04
CA ALA A 152 -2.99 -25.10 -2.74
C ALA A 152 -1.59 -25.70 -2.52
N LEU A 153 -1.48 -26.78 -1.73
CA LEU A 153 -0.21 -27.48 -1.53
C LEU A 153 0.36 -28.04 -2.84
N ASP A 154 -0.48 -28.67 -3.67
CA ASP A 154 -0.10 -29.21 -4.98
C ASP A 154 0.39 -28.10 -5.92
N ARG A 155 -0.07 -26.86 -5.73
CA ARG A 155 0.37 -25.65 -6.45
C ARG A 155 1.53 -24.93 -5.79
N SER A 156 2.18 -25.56 -4.81
CA SER A 156 3.30 -24.99 -4.05
C SER A 156 2.94 -23.72 -3.26
N SER A 157 1.67 -23.51 -2.91
CA SER A 157 1.28 -22.46 -1.97
C SER A 157 1.82 -22.76 -0.58
N MET A 158 2.27 -21.72 0.11
CA MET A 158 2.68 -21.82 1.52
C MET A 158 1.44 -21.77 2.42
N MET A 159 1.46 -22.54 3.51
CA MET A 159 0.31 -22.59 4.41
C MET A 159 0.71 -22.57 5.88
N GLY A 160 -0.07 -21.82 6.66
CA GLY A 160 0.06 -21.72 8.11
C GLY A 160 -1.29 -21.85 8.79
N CYS A 161 -1.26 -22.14 10.09
CA CYS A 161 -2.45 -22.16 10.92
C CYS A 161 -2.14 -21.67 12.34
N SER A 162 -3.18 -21.25 13.04
CA SER A 162 -3.04 -20.79 14.42
C SER A 162 -4.29 -21.07 15.27
N ILE A 163 -4.07 -21.06 16.58
CA ILE A 163 -5.10 -21.19 17.60
C ILE A 163 -5.23 -19.84 18.30
N ASP A 164 -6.45 -19.29 18.33
CA ASP A 164 -6.71 -17.99 18.92
C ASP A 164 -6.58 -18.04 20.46
N ILE A 165 -6.14 -16.94 21.04
CA ILE A 165 -6.10 -16.74 22.50
C ILE A 165 -7.30 -15.92 22.95
N SER A 166 -7.84 -16.24 24.13
CA SER A 166 -8.90 -15.43 24.76
C SER A 166 -8.35 -14.32 25.66
N SER A 167 -7.09 -14.41 26.06
CA SER A 167 -6.37 -13.38 26.83
C SER A 167 -4.87 -13.44 26.54
N SER A 168 -4.16 -12.33 26.78
CA SER A 168 -2.70 -12.27 26.59
C SER A 168 -1.93 -13.25 27.49
N ALA A 169 -2.51 -13.67 28.61
CA ALA A 169 -1.93 -14.68 29.50
C ALA A 169 -1.93 -16.10 28.88
N GLU A 170 -2.75 -16.34 27.85
CA GLU A 170 -2.77 -17.60 27.09
C GLU A 170 -1.79 -17.61 25.91
N SER A 171 -1.05 -16.53 25.67
CA SER A 171 -0.04 -16.48 24.62
C SER A 171 1.05 -17.53 24.89
N GLU A 172 1.31 -18.39 23.91
CA GLU A 172 2.25 -19.51 23.99
C GLU A 172 1.90 -20.54 25.09
N ALA A 173 0.64 -20.58 25.56
CA ALA A 173 0.18 -21.56 26.53
C ALA A 173 -0.10 -22.92 25.87
N GLN A 174 0.43 -23.99 26.46
CA GLN A 174 0.20 -25.35 26.01
C GLN A 174 -1.16 -25.89 26.48
N THR A 175 -1.92 -26.51 25.58
CA THR A 175 -3.17 -27.22 25.87
C THR A 175 -2.88 -28.59 26.48
N THR A 176 -3.91 -29.22 27.04
CA THR A 176 -3.83 -30.62 27.50
C THR A 176 -3.53 -31.60 26.36
N SER A 177 -3.86 -31.22 25.13
CA SER A 177 -3.59 -32.00 23.91
C SER A 177 -2.19 -31.76 23.31
N GLY A 178 -1.36 -30.94 23.97
CA GLY A 178 0.01 -30.65 23.55
C GLY A 178 0.17 -29.47 22.59
N LEU A 179 -0.92 -28.92 22.06
CA LEU A 179 -0.92 -27.78 21.13
C LEU A 179 -0.65 -26.47 21.87
N VAL A 180 -0.14 -25.46 21.17
CA VAL A 180 0.24 -24.16 21.74
C VAL A 180 -0.70 -23.08 21.20
N LYS A 181 -1.29 -22.30 22.09
CA LYS A 181 -2.19 -21.19 21.72
C LYS A 181 -1.41 -19.92 21.40
N GLY A 182 -1.97 -19.07 20.54
CA GLY A 182 -1.36 -17.78 20.18
C GLY A 182 -0.04 -17.94 19.44
N HIS A 183 0.14 -19.08 18.77
CA HIS A 183 1.37 -19.51 18.13
C HIS A 183 1.08 -19.91 16.68
N ALA A 184 2.04 -19.63 15.80
CA ALA A 184 1.94 -19.96 14.38
C ALA A 184 2.51 -21.34 14.10
N TYR A 185 1.76 -22.15 13.36
CA TYR A 185 2.18 -23.47 12.90
C TYR A 185 2.26 -23.49 11.37
N SER A 186 3.15 -24.32 10.82
CA SER A 186 3.21 -24.57 9.38
C SER A 186 2.35 -25.77 9.02
N ILE A 187 1.62 -25.71 7.91
CA ILE A 187 0.93 -26.88 7.35
C ILE A 187 1.83 -27.46 6.26
N THR A 188 2.30 -28.70 6.46
CA THR A 188 3.35 -29.31 5.62
C THR A 188 2.86 -30.51 4.81
N GLY A 189 1.59 -30.91 4.95
CA GLY A 189 1.04 -32.06 4.23
C GLY A 189 -0.47 -32.21 4.38
N LEU A 190 -1.13 -32.69 3.33
CA LEU A 190 -2.53 -33.14 3.36
C LEU A 190 -2.64 -34.48 2.62
N GLU A 191 -3.09 -35.51 3.33
CA GLU A 191 -3.14 -36.88 2.81
C GLU A 191 -4.50 -37.52 3.08
N GLU A 192 -4.89 -38.45 2.22
CA GLU A 192 -6.06 -39.29 2.44
C GLU A 192 -5.58 -40.74 2.54
N VAL A 193 -5.80 -41.36 3.70
CA VAL A 193 -5.38 -42.74 3.96
C VAL A 193 -6.59 -43.64 4.09
N ASN A 194 -6.42 -44.90 3.73
CA ASN A 194 -7.45 -45.91 3.97
C ASN A 194 -7.19 -46.62 5.30
N CYS A 195 -8.05 -46.36 6.29
CA CYS A 195 -8.03 -47.04 7.57
C CYS A 195 -9.26 -47.96 7.66
N ARG A 196 -9.04 -49.28 7.65
CA ARG A 196 -10.10 -50.32 7.73
C ARG A 196 -11.25 -50.15 6.72
N GLY A 197 -10.94 -49.76 5.48
CA GLY A 197 -11.93 -49.56 4.41
C GLY A 197 -12.63 -48.20 4.46
N ARG A 198 -12.24 -47.31 5.39
CA ARG A 198 -12.71 -45.92 5.46
C ARG A 198 -11.60 -44.98 5.04
N LYS A 199 -11.93 -44.01 4.20
CA LYS A 199 -11.04 -42.91 3.85
C LYS A 199 -11.01 -41.92 5.01
N VAL A 200 -9.81 -41.64 5.50
CA VAL A 200 -9.56 -40.67 6.57
C VAL A 200 -8.69 -39.55 6.01
N GLN A 201 -9.12 -38.31 6.24
CA GLN A 201 -8.40 -37.12 5.82
C GLN A 201 -7.45 -36.68 6.93
N LEU A 202 -6.15 -36.67 6.62
CA LEU A 202 -5.09 -36.31 7.56
C LEU A 202 -4.42 -35.01 7.12
N ILE A 203 -4.05 -34.21 8.10
CA ILE A 203 -3.26 -32.98 7.93
C ILE A 203 -1.99 -33.08 8.76
N ARG A 204 -0.86 -32.71 8.15
CA ARG A 204 0.45 -32.65 8.80
C ARG A 204 0.78 -31.21 9.16
N ILE A 205 1.12 -31.00 10.42
CA ILE A 205 1.36 -29.70 11.01
C ILE A 205 2.73 -29.72 11.67
N ARG A 206 3.48 -28.62 11.57
CA ARG A 206 4.76 -28.46 12.23
C ARG A 206 4.76 -27.29 13.20
N ASN A 207 5.23 -27.55 14.41
CA ASN A 207 5.59 -26.57 15.41
C ASN A 207 6.99 -25.99 15.12
N PRO A 208 7.14 -24.68 14.89
CA PRO A 208 8.45 -24.04 14.67
C PRO A 208 9.38 -24.07 15.89
N TRP A 209 8.92 -24.46 17.08
CA TRP A 209 9.82 -24.77 18.21
C TRP A 209 10.68 -26.01 17.95
N GLY A 210 10.34 -26.84 16.96
CA GLY A 210 11.04 -28.09 16.66
C GLY A 210 10.87 -29.18 17.73
N THR A 211 9.97 -28.95 18.69
CA THR A 211 9.59 -29.83 19.80
C THR A 211 8.13 -29.54 20.16
N VAL A 212 7.55 -30.30 21.07
CA VAL A 212 6.18 -30.12 21.58
C VAL A 212 5.13 -30.37 20.50
N GLU A 213 4.58 -31.59 20.54
CA GLU A 213 3.70 -32.14 19.50
C GLU A 213 2.30 -32.50 20.03
N TRP A 214 1.38 -32.74 19.10
CA TRP A 214 0.06 -33.29 19.37
C TRP A 214 0.15 -34.68 20.02
N ASN A 215 -0.59 -34.88 21.11
CA ASN A 215 -0.61 -36.15 21.85
C ASN A 215 -1.91 -36.97 21.67
N GLY A 216 -2.77 -36.56 20.74
CA GLY A 216 -4.04 -37.24 20.44
C GLY A 216 -3.93 -38.29 19.32
N PRO A 217 -5.06 -38.69 18.73
CA PRO A 217 -5.09 -39.62 17.61
C PRO A 217 -4.21 -39.16 16.44
N TRP A 218 -3.53 -40.11 15.79
CA TRP A 218 -2.58 -39.87 14.68
C TRP A 218 -1.26 -39.18 15.04
N SER A 219 -1.01 -38.90 16.31
CA SER A 219 0.34 -38.58 16.80
C SER A 219 1.36 -39.68 16.44
N ASP A 220 2.65 -39.36 16.51
CA ASP A 220 3.74 -40.26 16.09
C ASP A 220 3.69 -41.66 16.70
N ASN A 221 3.28 -41.74 17.96
CA ASN A 221 3.19 -42.99 18.73
C ASN A 221 1.77 -43.56 18.80
N SER A 222 0.84 -43.04 17.99
CA SER A 222 -0.58 -43.37 18.06
C SER A 222 -0.90 -44.76 17.50
N ARG A 223 -1.91 -45.43 18.08
CA ARG A 223 -2.29 -46.81 17.70
C ARG A 223 -3.03 -46.88 16.36
N GLU A 224 -3.55 -45.76 15.88
CA GLU A 224 -4.26 -45.59 14.62
C GLU A 224 -3.36 -45.99 13.44
N TRP A 225 -2.05 -45.70 13.53
CA TRP A 225 -1.05 -46.11 12.54
C TRP A 225 -0.92 -47.63 12.38
N SER A 226 -1.34 -48.43 13.36
CA SER A 226 -1.30 -49.90 13.23
C SER A 226 -2.39 -50.44 12.30
N GLN A 227 -3.29 -49.58 11.82
CA GLN A 227 -4.48 -49.95 11.04
C GLN A 227 -4.46 -49.38 9.62
N VAL A 228 -3.41 -48.64 9.28
CA VAL A 228 -3.13 -48.12 7.94
C VAL A 228 -2.29 -49.14 7.17
N ASP A 229 -2.45 -49.18 5.86
CA ASP A 229 -1.62 -50.00 4.99
C ASP A 229 -0.13 -49.64 5.13
N GLU A 230 0.75 -50.65 5.09
CA GLU A 230 2.18 -50.45 5.31
C GLU A 230 2.82 -49.57 4.22
N ALA A 231 2.28 -49.57 3.00
CA ALA A 231 2.77 -48.69 1.94
C ALA A 231 2.49 -47.20 2.25
N ASP A 232 1.26 -46.89 2.69
CA ASP A 232 0.90 -45.52 3.09
C ASP A 232 1.67 -45.11 4.35
N LYS A 233 1.79 -46.01 5.33
CA LYS A 233 2.52 -45.74 6.58
C LYS A 233 3.99 -45.39 6.32
N ASN A 234 4.70 -46.17 5.49
CA ASN A 234 6.09 -45.88 5.14
C ASN A 234 6.25 -44.58 4.32
N ARG A 235 5.21 -44.16 3.61
CA ARG A 235 5.20 -42.94 2.81
C ARG A 235 5.00 -41.68 3.66
N ILE A 236 4.16 -41.75 4.70
CA ILE A 236 3.67 -40.56 5.43
C ILE A 236 4.19 -40.44 6.87
N LEU A 237 4.43 -41.55 7.56
CA LEU A 237 4.83 -41.54 8.96
C LEU A 237 6.36 -41.50 9.06
N LYS A 238 6.89 -40.42 9.63
CA LYS A 238 8.28 -40.30 10.05
C LYS A 238 8.27 -40.04 11.55
N SER A 239 8.64 -41.05 12.34
CA SER A 239 8.65 -40.91 13.81
C SER A 239 9.92 -40.20 14.25
N SER A 240 9.79 -38.95 14.67
CA SER A 240 10.88 -38.13 15.20
C SER A 240 10.31 -36.94 15.96
N ASP A 241 10.85 -36.62 17.14
CA ASP A 241 10.52 -35.39 17.87
C ASP A 241 11.18 -34.20 17.15
N ASP A 242 10.55 -33.75 16.07
CA ASP A 242 10.99 -32.64 15.22
C ASP A 242 9.94 -31.51 15.16
N GLY A 243 8.89 -31.62 15.99
CA GLY A 243 7.75 -30.72 16.07
C GLY A 243 6.69 -31.00 15.00
N GLU A 244 6.87 -31.97 14.11
CA GLU A 244 5.94 -32.32 13.04
C GLU A 244 5.05 -33.50 13.44
N PHE A 245 3.73 -33.35 13.29
CA PHE A 245 2.77 -34.39 13.64
C PHE A 245 1.61 -34.43 12.66
N TRP A 246 0.95 -35.59 12.59
CA TRP A 246 -0.31 -35.75 11.87
C TRP A 246 -1.50 -35.66 12.82
N MET A 247 -2.62 -35.16 12.32
CA MET A 247 -3.92 -35.22 12.99
C MET A 247 -5.05 -35.40 11.97
N GLU A 248 -6.21 -35.85 12.42
CA GLU A 248 -7.40 -35.92 11.57
C GLU A 248 -7.91 -34.51 11.24
N PHE A 249 -8.42 -34.30 10.02
CA PHE A 249 -8.85 -32.97 9.58
C PHE A 249 -10.02 -32.40 10.39
N GLU A 250 -10.89 -33.24 10.95
CA GLU A 250 -11.97 -32.80 11.85
C GLU A 250 -11.44 -32.38 13.23
N ASP A 251 -10.41 -33.05 13.74
CA ASP A 251 -9.70 -32.60 14.94
C ASP A 251 -9.03 -31.25 14.68
N PHE A 252 -8.42 -31.07 13.50
CA PHE A 252 -7.84 -29.80 13.09
C PHE A 252 -8.86 -28.66 13.12
N LYS A 253 -10.04 -28.84 12.49
CA LYS A 253 -11.11 -27.83 12.51
C LYS A 253 -11.64 -27.52 13.91
N THR A 254 -11.58 -28.50 14.80
CA THR A 254 -12.04 -28.35 16.19
C THR A 254 -11.03 -27.57 17.03
N ASN A 255 -9.73 -27.81 16.83
CA ASN A 255 -8.65 -27.25 17.66
C ASN A 255 -8.10 -25.91 17.12
N TYR A 256 -7.97 -25.77 15.80
CA TYR A 256 -7.43 -24.57 15.16
C TYR A 256 -8.53 -23.60 14.76
N ASN A 257 -8.22 -22.31 14.77
CA ASN A 257 -9.18 -21.24 14.47
C ASN A 257 -9.01 -20.69 13.05
N LYS A 258 -7.78 -20.63 12.55
CA LYS A 258 -7.43 -19.94 11.30
C LYS A 258 -6.51 -20.78 10.44
N VAL A 259 -6.72 -20.68 9.13
CA VAL A 259 -5.82 -21.16 8.08
C VAL A 259 -5.40 -19.97 7.23
N GLU A 260 -4.11 -19.83 7.02
CA GLU A 260 -3.48 -18.82 6.19
C GLU A 260 -2.87 -19.53 4.98
N ILE A 261 -3.29 -19.19 3.77
CA ILE A 261 -2.76 -19.73 2.51
C ILE A 261 -2.14 -18.59 1.72
N CYS A 262 -0.85 -18.65 1.42
CA CYS A 262 -0.18 -17.73 0.52
C CYS A 262 -0.01 -18.39 -0.84
N ASN A 263 -0.82 -17.96 -1.80
CA ASN A 263 -0.75 -18.47 -3.17
C ASN A 263 0.35 -17.76 -3.94
N LEU A 264 1.17 -18.55 -4.65
CA LEU A 264 2.21 -18.03 -5.51
C LEU A 264 1.61 -17.29 -6.71
N THR A 265 2.19 -16.14 -7.03
CA THR A 265 1.89 -15.40 -8.26
C THR A 265 2.56 -16.10 -9.46
N PRO A 266 2.17 -15.80 -10.71
CA PRO A 266 2.77 -16.39 -11.90
C PRO A 266 4.30 -16.26 -11.94
N ASP A 267 4.87 -15.17 -11.40
CA ASP A 267 6.31 -14.91 -11.30
C ASP A 267 7.07 -15.93 -10.44
N SER A 268 6.36 -16.75 -9.66
CA SER A 268 6.91 -17.75 -8.74
C SER A 268 6.52 -19.19 -9.14
N LEU A 269 5.74 -19.37 -10.21
CA LEU A 269 5.33 -20.69 -10.73
C LEU A 269 6.17 -21.06 -11.96
N VAL A 270 6.69 -22.29 -11.98
CA VAL A 270 7.42 -22.85 -13.13
C VAL A 270 6.51 -22.88 -14.37
N GLU A 271 7.06 -22.58 -15.56
CA GLU A 271 6.42 -22.32 -16.86
C GLU A 271 5.35 -23.33 -17.39
N ASN A 272 4.95 -24.37 -16.63
CA ASN A 272 4.05 -25.44 -17.07
C ASN A 272 2.69 -25.52 -16.34
N THR A 273 2.26 -24.48 -15.62
CA THR A 273 0.90 -24.45 -15.06
C THR A 273 -0.12 -23.97 -16.10
N LYS A 274 -1.15 -24.78 -16.37
CA LYS A 274 -2.22 -24.49 -17.36
C LYS A 274 -3.04 -23.20 -17.11
N HIS A 275 -2.92 -22.58 -15.94
CA HIS A 275 -3.66 -21.37 -15.57
C HIS A 275 -2.68 -20.33 -15.03
N HIS A 276 -2.65 -19.16 -15.65
CA HIS A 276 -1.83 -18.00 -15.26
C HIS A 276 -2.75 -16.86 -14.82
N TRP A 277 -2.50 -16.29 -13.64
CA TRP A 277 -3.21 -15.11 -13.16
C TRP A 277 -2.64 -13.85 -13.85
N GLU A 278 -3.50 -12.99 -14.35
CA GLU A 278 -3.12 -11.62 -14.74
C GLU A 278 -3.08 -10.75 -13.48
N VAL A 279 -2.02 -9.94 -13.34
CA VAL A 279 -1.79 -9.14 -12.13
C VAL A 279 -1.70 -7.67 -12.48
N SER A 280 -2.64 -6.87 -11.97
CA SER A 280 -2.58 -5.40 -11.99
C SER A 280 -2.35 -4.87 -10.58
N TRP A 281 -1.54 -3.82 -10.43
CA TRP A 281 -1.25 -3.26 -9.11
C TRP A 281 -1.16 -1.74 -9.13
N PHE A 282 -1.52 -1.13 -8.00
CA PHE A 282 -1.53 0.33 -7.81
C PHE A 282 -0.97 0.69 -6.45
N GLU A 283 -0.08 1.67 -6.40
CA GLU A 283 0.34 2.30 -5.15
C GLU A 283 -0.54 3.52 -4.89
N GLY A 284 -0.93 3.72 -3.63
CA GLY A 284 -1.69 4.90 -3.22
C GLY A 284 -1.44 5.24 -1.76
N ASN A 285 -2.08 6.31 -1.30
CA ASN A 285 -1.88 6.85 0.04
C ASN A 285 -3.20 7.41 0.55
N TRP A 286 -3.49 7.20 1.83
CA TRP A 286 -4.49 7.97 2.57
C TRP A 286 -3.77 9.09 3.31
N ILE A 287 -4.08 10.33 2.95
CA ILE A 287 -3.51 11.53 3.55
C ILE A 287 -4.61 12.33 4.22
N ARG A 288 -4.32 12.80 5.44
CA ARG A 288 -5.28 13.54 6.22
C ARG A 288 -5.69 14.82 5.51
N GLY A 289 -6.99 15.09 5.50
CA GLY A 289 -7.57 16.25 4.84
C GLY A 289 -7.66 16.16 3.32
N ALA A 290 -7.14 15.09 2.67
CA ALA A 290 -7.09 14.99 1.21
C ALA A 290 -7.43 13.65 0.57
N THR A 291 -7.13 12.51 1.18
CA THR A 291 -7.52 11.19 0.62
C THR A 291 -7.90 10.18 1.70
N ALA A 292 -7.70 10.51 2.98
CA ALA A 292 -8.11 9.70 4.12
C ALA A 292 -9.60 9.88 4.44
N GLY A 293 -10.46 9.42 3.53
CA GLY A 293 -11.91 9.61 3.61
C GLY A 293 -12.63 8.70 4.60
N GLY A 294 -11.98 7.63 5.06
CA GLY A 294 -12.59 6.61 5.92
C GLY A 294 -13.58 5.73 5.17
N CYS A 295 -14.18 4.76 5.86
CA CYS A 295 -15.09 3.79 5.25
C CYS A 295 -16.49 4.38 4.95
N ARG A 296 -17.36 3.60 4.29
CA ARG A 296 -18.68 4.03 3.80
C ARG A 296 -19.62 4.59 4.89
N ASN A 297 -19.35 4.31 6.16
CA ASN A 297 -20.08 4.89 7.29
C ASN A 297 -19.92 6.42 7.37
N PHE A 298 -18.83 6.96 6.83
CA PHE A 298 -18.50 8.37 6.77
C PHE A 298 -18.78 8.94 5.37
N ILE A 299 -20.04 8.95 4.94
CA ILE A 299 -20.40 9.25 3.55
C ILE A 299 -19.95 10.64 3.07
N ASP A 300 -19.82 11.59 3.99
CA ASP A 300 -19.38 12.95 3.69
C ASP A 300 -17.93 13.01 3.21
N THR A 301 -17.11 12.06 3.63
CA THR A 301 -15.69 11.95 3.29
C THR A 301 -15.37 10.68 2.49
N PHE A 302 -16.19 9.64 2.50
CA PHE A 302 -15.88 8.35 1.84
C PHE A 302 -15.52 8.47 0.35
N TRP A 303 -16.23 9.33 -0.38
CA TRP A 303 -16.06 9.52 -1.82
C TRP A 303 -14.68 10.06 -2.22
N THR A 304 -13.93 10.51 -1.23
CA THR A 304 -12.63 11.14 -1.40
C THR A 304 -11.45 10.19 -1.38
N ASN A 305 -11.65 8.95 -0.94
CA ASN A 305 -10.62 7.94 -1.00
C ASN A 305 -10.22 7.71 -2.47
N PRO A 306 -8.98 7.29 -2.74
CA PRO A 306 -8.56 6.93 -4.10
C PRO A 306 -9.53 5.92 -4.73
N GLN A 307 -9.74 6.03 -6.04
CA GLN A 307 -10.70 5.22 -6.77
C GLN A 307 -10.01 4.52 -7.94
N PHE A 308 -10.33 3.25 -8.17
CA PHE A 308 -9.71 2.45 -9.24
C PHE A 308 -10.80 1.79 -10.07
N LYS A 309 -10.81 2.06 -11.38
CA LYS A 309 -11.74 1.44 -12.32
C LYS A 309 -11.18 0.11 -12.79
N LEU A 310 -11.98 -0.93 -12.68
CA LEU A 310 -11.66 -2.31 -13.09
C LEU A 310 -12.65 -2.71 -14.18
N SER A 311 -12.17 -3.10 -15.35
CA SER A 311 -13.02 -3.65 -16.42
C SER A 311 -12.73 -5.13 -16.61
N LEU A 312 -13.78 -5.94 -16.45
CA LEU A 312 -13.78 -7.39 -16.61
C LEU A 312 -14.56 -7.70 -17.88
N GLU A 313 -13.89 -8.17 -18.93
CA GLU A 313 -14.50 -8.41 -20.25
C GLU A 313 -14.71 -9.91 -20.49
N ASP A 314 -13.68 -10.71 -20.22
CA ASP A 314 -13.67 -12.15 -20.49
C ASP A 314 -14.05 -12.96 -19.24
N THR A 315 -14.95 -13.92 -19.39
CA THR A 315 -15.32 -14.89 -18.35
C THR A 315 -14.27 -16.01 -18.23
N ASP A 316 -14.28 -16.70 -17.09
CA ASP A 316 -13.43 -17.86 -16.85
C ASP A 316 -13.81 -19.02 -17.81
N ASP A 317 -12.89 -19.97 -18.06
CA ASP A 317 -13.11 -21.01 -19.09
C ASP A 317 -14.26 -21.98 -18.75
N ASP A 318 -14.56 -22.14 -17.46
CA ASP A 318 -15.53 -23.11 -16.94
C ASP A 318 -16.83 -22.45 -16.40
N ASP A 319 -16.88 -21.12 -16.29
CA ASP A 319 -17.99 -20.39 -15.65
C ASP A 319 -18.35 -19.08 -16.39
N ASP A 320 -19.64 -18.66 -16.36
CA ASP A 320 -20.12 -17.38 -16.94
C ASP A 320 -19.78 -16.14 -16.07
N VAL A 321 -18.73 -16.22 -15.26
CA VAL A 321 -18.28 -15.15 -14.34
C VAL A 321 -16.77 -14.95 -14.46
N CYS A 322 -16.30 -13.81 -13.97
CA CYS A 322 -14.88 -13.48 -13.89
C CYS A 322 -14.42 -13.68 -12.44
N SER A 323 -13.42 -14.55 -12.23
CA SER A 323 -12.77 -14.74 -10.94
C SER A 323 -11.71 -13.68 -10.70
N VAL A 324 -11.88 -12.91 -9.61
CA VAL A 324 -10.96 -11.84 -9.24
C VAL A 324 -10.58 -11.94 -7.76
N VAL A 325 -9.30 -11.85 -7.44
CA VAL A 325 -8.80 -11.65 -6.07
C VAL A 325 -8.30 -10.22 -5.95
N ILE A 326 -8.83 -9.48 -4.97
CA ILE A 326 -8.40 -8.11 -4.67
C ILE A 326 -7.69 -8.14 -3.32
N ALA A 327 -6.47 -7.65 -3.29
CA ALA A 327 -5.62 -7.57 -2.10
C ALA A 327 -5.22 -6.11 -1.85
N LEU A 328 -5.49 -5.62 -0.64
CA LEU A 328 -5.15 -4.28 -0.17
C LEU A 328 -4.15 -4.38 0.98
N MET A 329 -2.91 -3.96 0.74
CA MET A 329 -1.80 -3.99 1.70
C MET A 329 -1.45 -2.59 2.18
N GLN A 330 -1.31 -2.38 3.49
CA GLN A 330 -0.73 -1.15 4.06
C GLN A 330 0.79 -1.27 4.23
N LYS A 331 1.52 -0.21 3.89
CA LYS A 331 2.98 -0.22 3.74
C LYS A 331 3.70 0.27 5.00
N ASN A 332 4.89 -0.27 5.26
CA ASN A 332 5.88 0.20 6.25
C ASN A 332 5.43 0.33 7.73
N ARG A 333 4.22 -0.10 8.12
CA ARG A 333 3.68 0.13 9.49
C ARG A 333 4.54 -0.45 10.61
N ARG A 334 5.21 -1.60 10.41
CA ARG A 334 6.10 -2.21 11.42
C ARG A 334 7.24 -1.28 11.85
N LYS A 335 7.77 -0.46 10.94
CA LYS A 335 8.84 0.51 11.23
C LYS A 335 8.35 1.63 12.14
N LEU A 336 7.07 1.98 12.04
CA LEU A 336 6.42 3.07 12.77
C LEU A 336 6.00 2.67 14.20
N ARG A 337 6.12 1.39 14.59
CA ARG A 337 5.83 0.94 15.96
C ARG A 337 6.66 1.64 17.03
N LYS A 338 7.89 2.04 16.70
CA LYS A 338 8.76 2.84 17.59
C LYS A 338 8.18 4.22 17.89
N GLU A 339 7.31 4.73 17.01
CA GLU A 339 6.61 5.99 17.13
C GLU A 339 5.19 5.81 17.73
N GLY A 340 4.85 4.59 18.17
CA GLY A 340 3.55 4.26 18.75
C GLY A 340 2.44 4.00 17.73
N MET A 341 2.76 3.92 16.44
CA MET A 341 1.81 3.62 15.37
C MET A 341 1.82 2.12 15.02
N ASP A 342 0.65 1.48 14.99
CA ASP A 342 0.50 0.07 14.59
C ASP A 342 -0.32 -0.06 13.28
N MET A 343 -0.73 -1.26 12.89
CA MET A 343 -1.58 -1.46 11.72
C MET A 343 -2.91 -0.70 11.82
N GLU A 344 -3.28 0.00 10.74
CA GLU A 344 -4.60 0.61 10.62
C GLU A 344 -5.65 -0.44 10.29
N THR A 345 -6.89 -0.20 10.74
CA THR A 345 -8.02 -1.02 10.34
C THR A 345 -8.39 -0.67 8.89
N ILE A 346 -8.11 -1.56 7.94
CA ILE A 346 -8.29 -1.32 6.50
C ILE A 346 -9.35 -2.25 5.90
N GLY A 347 -9.87 -1.85 4.73
CA GLY A 347 -10.80 -2.63 3.93
C GLY A 347 -11.13 -1.91 2.63
N PHE A 348 -11.96 -2.52 1.80
CA PHE A 348 -12.32 -1.94 0.50
C PHE A 348 -13.75 -2.29 0.09
N ALA A 349 -14.29 -1.52 -0.84
CA ALA A 349 -15.60 -1.74 -1.43
C ALA A 349 -15.54 -1.66 -2.96
N VAL A 350 -16.36 -2.46 -3.62
CA VAL A 350 -16.49 -2.54 -5.08
C VAL A 350 -17.91 -2.15 -5.49
N TYR A 351 -18.01 -1.20 -6.41
CA TYR A 351 -19.26 -0.69 -6.97
C TYR A 351 -19.31 -0.98 -8.47
N GLU A 352 -20.49 -0.89 -9.07
CA GLU A 352 -20.62 -0.86 -10.52
C GLU A 352 -20.24 0.54 -11.03
N ALA A 353 -19.33 0.63 -11.99
CA ALA A 353 -18.80 1.90 -12.46
C ALA A 353 -19.60 2.42 -13.67
N PRO A 354 -19.99 3.69 -13.69
CA PRO A 354 -20.54 4.33 -14.89
C PRO A 354 -19.46 4.54 -15.96
N ASP A 355 -19.87 4.67 -17.21
CA ASP A 355 -18.96 4.68 -18.35
C ASP A 355 -18.09 5.95 -18.44
N ASP A 356 -18.64 7.15 -18.15
CA ASP A 356 -18.09 8.45 -18.58
C ASP A 356 -17.66 9.41 -17.45
N VAL A 357 -17.15 8.91 -16.32
CA VAL A 357 -16.78 9.79 -15.19
C VAL A 357 -15.40 9.46 -14.67
N ASP A 358 -14.48 10.44 -14.66
CA ASP A 358 -13.09 10.28 -14.20
C ASP A 358 -12.93 10.09 -12.70
N HIS A 359 -13.90 10.53 -11.89
CA HIS A 359 -13.91 10.36 -10.43
C HIS A 359 -15.32 10.53 -9.88
N LEU A 360 -15.80 9.59 -9.08
CA LEU A 360 -17.17 9.63 -8.56
C LEU A 360 -17.26 10.50 -7.31
N GLY A 361 -18.27 11.37 -7.29
CA GLY A 361 -18.55 12.27 -6.17
C GLY A 361 -19.43 11.64 -5.09
N LYS A 362 -19.69 12.43 -4.03
CA LYS A 362 -20.50 12.04 -2.86
C LYS A 362 -21.85 11.42 -3.20
N ASP A 363 -22.59 12.02 -4.13
CA ASP A 363 -23.96 11.60 -4.45
C ASP A 363 -24.00 10.19 -5.04
N PHE A 364 -23.02 9.81 -5.86
CA PHE A 364 -22.93 8.46 -6.40
C PHE A 364 -22.96 7.42 -5.28
N PHE A 365 -22.08 7.56 -4.28
CA PHE A 365 -21.98 6.60 -3.18
C PHE A 365 -23.19 6.65 -2.26
N ARG A 366 -23.91 7.78 -2.19
CA ARG A 366 -25.14 7.92 -1.41
C ARG A 366 -26.28 7.07 -1.95
N TYR A 367 -26.40 6.99 -3.29
CA TYR A 367 -27.52 6.33 -3.96
C TYR A 367 -27.20 4.93 -4.51
N ASN A 368 -25.92 4.55 -4.60
CA ASN A 368 -25.51 3.25 -5.14
C ASN A 368 -24.96 2.31 -4.05
N PRO A 369 -25.46 1.07 -3.93
CA PRO A 369 -24.91 0.07 -3.03
C PRO A 369 -23.65 -0.58 -3.59
N SER A 370 -22.77 -1.07 -2.71
CA SER A 370 -21.61 -1.89 -3.12
C SER A 370 -22.07 -3.24 -3.66
N LYS A 371 -21.50 -3.69 -4.78
CA LYS A 371 -21.71 -5.04 -5.33
C LYS A 371 -20.91 -6.09 -4.57
N ALA A 372 -19.70 -5.74 -4.16
CA ALA A 372 -18.82 -6.56 -3.35
C ALA A 372 -18.00 -5.68 -2.39
N ARG A 373 -17.42 -6.28 -1.35
CA ARG A 373 -16.59 -5.59 -0.36
C ARG A 373 -15.76 -6.59 0.43
N SER A 374 -14.71 -6.11 1.10
CA SER A 374 -14.04 -6.91 2.11
C SER A 374 -15.03 -7.37 3.19
N ARG A 375 -14.94 -8.63 3.65
CA ARG A 375 -15.91 -9.18 4.62
C ARG A 375 -15.86 -8.43 5.94
N THR A 376 -14.68 -8.00 6.35
CA THR A 376 -14.45 -7.29 7.61
C THR A 376 -13.35 -6.25 7.42
N TYR A 377 -13.45 -5.17 8.17
CA TYR A 377 -12.37 -4.20 8.34
C TYR A 377 -11.51 -4.67 9.51
N VAL A 378 -10.24 -4.94 9.24
CA VAL A 378 -9.31 -5.56 10.20
C VAL A 378 -7.97 -4.86 10.17
N ASN A 379 -7.31 -4.81 11.33
CA ASN A 379 -6.01 -4.18 11.54
C ASN A 379 -4.86 -5.16 11.24
N VAL A 380 -4.84 -5.66 10.00
CA VAL A 380 -3.81 -6.56 9.48
C VAL A 380 -3.05 -5.88 8.35
N ARG A 381 -1.86 -6.39 8.01
CA ARG A 381 -1.02 -5.81 6.96
C ARG A 381 -1.70 -5.83 5.59
N GLU A 382 -2.35 -6.94 5.23
CA GLU A 382 -3.07 -7.09 3.97
C GLU A 382 -4.47 -7.65 4.21
N VAL A 383 -5.47 -7.09 3.53
CA VAL A 383 -6.82 -7.62 3.44
C VAL A 383 -7.08 -8.06 2.02
N SER A 384 -7.39 -9.33 1.83
CA SER A 384 -7.65 -9.93 0.53
C SER A 384 -9.00 -10.64 0.51
N GLU A 385 -9.68 -10.59 -0.62
CA GLU A 385 -10.90 -11.35 -0.86
C GLU A 385 -10.97 -11.82 -2.31
N ARG A 386 -11.58 -12.99 -2.47
CA ARG A 386 -11.93 -13.58 -3.77
C ARG A 386 -13.38 -13.28 -4.10
N PHE A 387 -13.63 -12.80 -5.31
CA PHE A 387 -14.94 -12.52 -5.85
C PHE A 387 -15.15 -13.24 -7.19
N SER A 388 -16.41 -13.60 -7.43
CA SER A 388 -16.90 -14.01 -8.75
C SER A 388 -17.88 -12.94 -9.20
N LEU A 389 -17.47 -12.14 -10.19
CA LEU A 389 -18.24 -10.99 -10.67
C LEU A 389 -18.65 -11.23 -12.13
N PRO A 390 -19.86 -10.83 -12.57
CA PRO A 390 -20.19 -10.87 -13.98
C PRO A 390 -19.30 -9.90 -14.78
N PRO A 391 -19.12 -10.11 -16.09
CA PRO A 391 -18.44 -9.13 -16.95
C PRO A 391 -19.07 -7.74 -16.82
N GLY A 392 -18.22 -6.72 -16.73
CA GLY A 392 -18.66 -5.35 -16.50
C GLY A 392 -17.55 -4.44 -15.99
N LYS A 393 -17.91 -3.19 -15.76
CA LYS A 393 -17.03 -2.16 -15.21
C LYS A 393 -17.34 -1.95 -13.74
N TYR A 394 -16.30 -1.94 -12.93
CA TYR A 394 -16.36 -1.85 -11.48
C TYR A 394 -15.48 -0.72 -10.97
N LEU A 395 -15.83 -0.17 -9.82
CA LEU A 395 -15.06 0.82 -9.09
C LEU A 395 -14.63 0.23 -7.75
N LEU A 396 -13.32 0.08 -7.56
CA LEU A 396 -12.69 -0.31 -6.30
C LEU A 396 -12.31 0.95 -5.50
N VAL A 397 -12.72 0.99 -4.23
CA VAL A 397 -12.42 2.08 -3.29
C VAL A 397 -11.76 1.50 -2.03
N PRO A 398 -10.41 1.57 -1.89
CA PRO A 398 -9.70 1.19 -0.69
C PRO A 398 -9.80 2.28 0.39
N THR A 399 -10.05 1.88 1.64
CA THR A 399 -10.20 2.84 2.75
C THR A 399 -9.64 2.31 4.05
N THR A 400 -9.21 3.22 4.93
CA THR A 400 -9.17 2.98 6.37
C THR A 400 -10.58 2.97 6.94
N PHE A 401 -10.78 2.38 8.13
CA PHE A 401 -12.08 2.38 8.77
C PHE A 401 -12.51 3.79 9.19
N GLN A 402 -11.65 4.48 9.94
CA GLN A 402 -11.85 5.87 10.37
C GLN A 402 -11.28 6.85 9.32
N PRO A 403 -11.92 8.02 9.12
CA PRO A 403 -11.35 9.09 8.32
C PRO A 403 -10.12 9.69 9.00
N HIS A 404 -9.30 10.42 8.24
CA HIS A 404 -8.10 11.13 8.71
C HIS A 404 -6.94 10.25 9.20
N HIS A 405 -7.06 8.93 9.08
CA HIS A 405 -5.98 7.99 9.36
C HIS A 405 -5.07 7.89 8.13
N GLU A 406 -3.77 8.05 8.36
CA GLU A 406 -2.79 8.13 7.29
C GLU A 406 -2.06 6.80 7.13
N ALA A 407 -2.01 6.30 5.90
CA ALA A 407 -1.14 5.19 5.54
C ALA A 407 -0.92 5.12 4.03
N ASP A 408 0.26 4.64 3.65
CA ASP A 408 0.55 4.24 2.29
C ASP A 408 -0.03 2.84 2.05
N PHE A 409 -0.52 2.56 0.85
CA PHE A 409 -1.07 1.26 0.49
C PHE A 409 -0.63 0.78 -0.90
N LEU A 410 -0.79 -0.51 -1.12
CA LEU A 410 -0.65 -1.21 -2.39
C LEU A 410 -1.91 -2.03 -2.63
N ILE A 411 -2.55 -1.84 -3.78
CA ILE A 411 -3.59 -2.74 -4.28
C ILE A 411 -2.96 -3.70 -5.27
N ARG A 412 -3.32 -4.98 -5.18
CA ARG A 412 -3.05 -6.00 -6.19
C ARG A 412 -4.36 -6.66 -6.59
N ILE A 413 -4.60 -6.75 -7.89
CA ILE A 413 -5.78 -7.35 -8.50
C ILE A 413 -5.30 -8.52 -9.34
N PHE A 414 -5.74 -9.72 -8.97
CA PHE A 414 -5.45 -10.95 -9.68
C PHE A 414 -6.72 -11.38 -10.40
N SER A 415 -6.66 -11.59 -11.71
CA SER A 415 -7.78 -12.09 -12.51
C SER A 415 -7.35 -13.28 -13.36
N GLU A 416 -8.25 -14.24 -13.59
CA GLU A 416 -7.92 -15.42 -14.41
C GLU A 416 -7.76 -15.05 -15.89
N LYS A 417 -8.61 -14.16 -16.38
CA LYS A 417 -8.49 -13.53 -17.70
C LYS A 417 -7.97 -12.10 -17.59
N LYS A 418 -7.61 -11.52 -18.72
CA LYS A 418 -7.08 -10.15 -18.78
C LYS A 418 -8.13 -9.16 -18.28
N ALA A 419 -7.85 -8.53 -17.14
CA ALA A 419 -8.60 -7.41 -16.63
C ALA A 419 -7.84 -6.11 -16.89
N THR A 420 -8.55 -5.05 -17.27
CA THR A 420 -7.95 -3.71 -17.32
C THR A 420 -8.26 -2.98 -16.03
N ALA A 421 -7.25 -2.37 -15.42
CA ALA A 421 -7.43 -1.54 -14.24
C ALA A 421 -6.76 -0.17 -14.44
N LEU A 422 -7.41 0.89 -13.99
CA LEU A 422 -6.96 2.28 -14.13
C LEU A 422 -7.22 3.07 -12.85
N GLU A 423 -6.26 3.88 -12.43
CA GLU A 423 -6.48 4.85 -11.35
C GLU A 423 -7.31 6.03 -11.87
N MET A 424 -8.40 6.31 -11.16
CA MET A 424 -9.36 7.35 -11.50
C MET A 424 -8.84 8.73 -11.08
N GLY A 425 -8.90 9.69 -12.00
CA GLY A 425 -8.34 11.02 -11.81
C GLY A 425 -6.81 11.03 -11.78
N SER A 426 -6.16 10.20 -12.60
CA SER A 426 -4.70 10.13 -12.74
C SER A 426 -4.15 11.08 -13.81
N GLU A 427 -5.01 11.63 -14.66
CA GLU A 427 -4.61 12.57 -15.72
C GLU A 427 -4.24 13.94 -15.16
N VAL A 428 -3.19 14.53 -15.72
CA VAL A 428 -2.73 15.89 -15.45
C VAL A 428 -2.84 16.66 -16.76
N ASP A 429 -3.69 17.66 -16.80
CA ASP A 429 -3.90 18.49 -17.98
C ASP A 429 -4.29 19.91 -17.57
N ALA A 430 -4.10 20.87 -18.47
CA ALA A 430 -4.51 22.24 -18.23
C ALA A 430 -4.98 22.91 -19.53
N ASP A 431 -6.26 23.30 -19.55
CA ASP A 431 -6.85 24.16 -20.58
C ASP A 431 -6.80 25.62 -20.11
N LEU A 432 -5.69 26.28 -20.44
CA LEU A 432 -5.39 27.65 -20.04
C LEU A 432 -5.41 28.56 -21.27
N PRO A 433 -6.53 29.23 -21.59
CA PRO A 433 -6.58 30.10 -22.76
C PRO A 433 -5.56 31.23 -22.64
N ASP A 434 -5.04 31.64 -23.80
CA ASP A 434 -4.15 32.79 -23.89
C ASP A 434 -4.90 34.07 -23.45
N PRO A 435 -4.22 34.99 -22.74
CA PRO A 435 -4.81 36.25 -22.38
C PRO A 435 -5.20 37.05 -23.65
N PRO A 436 -6.32 37.79 -23.61
CA PRO A 436 -6.75 38.59 -24.75
C PRO A 436 -5.69 39.63 -25.09
N MET A 437 -5.56 39.95 -26.38
CA MET A 437 -4.61 40.99 -26.82
C MET A 437 -4.92 42.34 -26.15
N PRO A 438 -3.90 43.17 -25.91
CA PRO A 438 -4.07 44.50 -25.35
C PRO A 438 -5.05 45.33 -26.18
N SER A 439 -6.13 45.82 -25.57
CA SER A 439 -6.96 46.84 -26.22
C SER A 439 -6.24 48.19 -26.22
N SER A 440 -6.43 48.94 -27.30
CA SER A 440 -5.87 50.29 -27.37
C SER A 440 -6.54 51.21 -26.33
N PRO A 441 -5.87 52.27 -25.86
CA PRO A 441 -6.44 53.22 -24.89
C PRO A 441 -7.78 53.83 -25.34
N GLU A 442 -8.02 53.88 -26.65
CA GLU A 442 -9.23 54.42 -27.28
C GLU A 442 -10.42 53.46 -27.23
N GLU A 443 -10.13 52.16 -27.06
CA GLU A 443 -11.11 51.07 -26.97
C GLU A 443 -11.41 50.68 -25.51
N GLU A 444 -10.84 51.41 -24.54
CA GLU A 444 -11.01 51.08 -23.12
C GLU A 444 -12.45 51.30 -22.63
N THR A 445 -12.99 50.27 -21.98
CA THR A 445 -14.27 50.36 -21.27
C THR A 445 -14.18 51.30 -20.08
N ASP A 446 -15.33 51.73 -19.55
CA ASP A 446 -15.36 52.61 -18.37
C ASP A 446 -14.75 51.94 -17.12
N GLU A 447 -14.85 50.61 -17.01
CA GLU A 447 -14.17 49.84 -15.96
C GLU A 447 -12.65 49.85 -16.14
N GLU A 448 -12.16 49.72 -17.37
CA GLU A 448 -10.73 49.73 -17.69
C GLU A 448 -10.12 51.11 -17.43
N LYS A 449 -10.85 52.19 -17.73
CA LYS A 449 -10.44 53.56 -17.38
C LYS A 449 -10.36 53.76 -15.86
N ALA A 450 -11.26 53.16 -15.09
CA ALA A 450 -11.21 53.20 -13.64
C ALA A 450 -10.02 52.39 -13.10
N LEU A 451 -9.74 51.22 -13.70
CA LEU A 451 -8.57 50.40 -13.38
C LEU A 451 -7.26 51.10 -13.71
N ARG A 452 -7.20 51.84 -14.83
CA ARG A 452 -6.06 52.67 -15.22
C ARG A 452 -5.78 53.77 -14.22
N ARG A 453 -6.82 54.48 -13.76
CA ARG A 453 -6.65 55.49 -12.69
C ARG A 453 -6.12 54.88 -11.39
N LEU A 454 -6.57 53.67 -11.05
CA LEU A 454 -6.06 52.95 -9.88
C LEU A 454 -4.59 52.56 -10.08
N PHE A 455 -4.22 52.05 -11.26
CA PHE A 455 -2.85 51.73 -11.62
C PHE A 455 -1.94 52.97 -11.54
N ASP A 456 -2.33 54.08 -12.16
CA ASP A 456 -1.54 55.32 -12.18
C ASP A 456 -1.32 55.91 -10.78
N GLN A 457 -2.27 55.69 -9.85
CA GLN A 457 -2.12 56.10 -8.45
C GLN A 457 -1.09 55.25 -7.69
N LEU A 458 -0.86 54.01 -8.12
CA LEU A 458 0.00 53.03 -7.44
C LEU A 458 1.40 52.98 -8.06
N ALA A 459 1.46 53.01 -9.39
CA ALA A 459 2.67 52.87 -10.19
C ALA A 459 3.56 54.12 -10.23
N GLY A 460 3.14 55.20 -9.55
CA GLY A 460 3.96 56.39 -9.32
C GLY A 460 4.58 56.98 -10.59
N SER A 461 5.88 57.31 -10.50
CA SER A 461 6.64 57.93 -11.58
C SER A 461 7.30 56.94 -12.55
N ASP A 462 7.46 55.70 -12.11
CA ASP A 462 8.09 54.58 -12.82
C ASP A 462 7.11 53.82 -13.72
N GLN A 463 5.80 54.11 -13.62
CA GLN A 463 4.74 53.53 -14.45
C GLN A 463 4.68 52.00 -14.41
N ALA A 464 5.20 51.39 -13.34
CA ALA A 464 5.14 49.97 -13.07
C ALA A 464 4.83 49.73 -11.58
N ILE A 465 4.19 48.60 -11.26
CA ILE A 465 3.82 48.25 -9.89
C ILE A 465 4.81 47.21 -9.34
N SER A 466 5.45 47.52 -8.22
CA SER A 466 6.31 46.59 -7.48
C SER A 466 5.50 45.62 -6.61
N ALA A 467 6.14 44.53 -6.15
CA ALA A 467 5.52 43.54 -5.27
C ALA A 467 4.93 44.15 -3.97
N ARG A 468 5.57 45.19 -3.43
CA ARG A 468 5.11 45.85 -2.20
C ARG A 468 3.89 46.74 -2.45
N GLU A 469 3.87 47.46 -3.57
CA GLU A 469 2.73 48.28 -3.96
C GLU A 469 1.52 47.41 -4.29
N LEU A 470 1.76 46.29 -5.00
CA LEU A 470 0.74 45.27 -5.25
C LEU A 470 0.15 44.73 -3.95
N GLN A 471 1.00 44.37 -2.98
CA GLN A 471 0.56 43.88 -1.67
C GLN A 471 -0.33 44.91 -0.93
N GLN A 472 0.13 46.17 -0.86
CA GLN A 472 -0.61 47.22 -0.18
C GLN A 472 -1.98 47.46 -0.82
N MET A 473 -2.03 47.48 -2.16
CA MET A 473 -3.27 47.65 -2.90
C MET A 473 -4.22 46.48 -2.67
N LEU A 474 -3.76 45.25 -2.90
CA LEU A 474 -4.60 44.06 -2.79
C LEU A 474 -5.13 43.90 -1.36
N ASN A 475 -4.29 44.14 -0.35
CA ASN A 475 -4.74 44.12 1.05
C ASN A 475 -5.79 45.21 1.32
N GLY A 476 -5.62 46.40 0.75
CA GLY A 476 -6.59 47.49 0.87
C GLY A 476 -7.93 47.23 0.17
N VAL A 477 -7.92 46.51 -0.94
CA VAL A 477 -9.13 46.15 -1.70
C VAL A 477 -9.85 44.96 -1.07
N LEU A 478 -9.11 43.89 -0.73
CA LEU A 478 -9.67 42.64 -0.23
C LEU A 478 -10.18 42.77 1.21
N SER A 479 -9.52 43.57 2.06
CA SER A 479 -10.01 43.86 3.43
C SER A 479 -11.39 44.52 3.49
N ARG A 480 -11.84 45.13 2.38
CA ARG A 480 -13.18 45.76 2.28
C ARG A 480 -14.27 44.75 1.91
N ARG A 481 -13.91 43.56 1.43
CA ARG A 481 -14.86 42.50 1.07
C ARG A 481 -15.18 41.66 2.30
N LYS A 482 -16.41 41.77 2.80
CA LYS A 482 -16.88 40.99 3.96
C LYS A 482 -17.06 39.50 3.70
N GLU A 483 -17.07 39.11 2.43
CA GLU A 483 -17.34 37.75 1.95
C GLU A 483 -16.10 36.85 2.02
N VAL A 484 -14.90 37.42 2.13
CA VAL A 484 -13.64 36.67 2.23
C VAL A 484 -13.05 36.91 3.62
N LYS A 485 -12.85 35.84 4.38
CA LYS A 485 -12.05 35.92 5.60
C LYS A 485 -10.60 36.10 5.19
N PHE A 486 -10.07 37.29 5.40
CA PHE A 486 -8.84 37.74 4.79
C PHE A 486 -7.88 38.29 5.84
N ASP A 487 -6.82 37.54 6.12
CA ASP A 487 -5.77 37.92 7.08
C ASP A 487 -4.64 38.74 6.44
N GLY A 488 -4.72 38.98 5.13
CA GLY A 488 -3.74 39.72 4.33
C GLY A 488 -2.97 38.83 3.37
N LEU A 489 -2.69 39.31 2.15
CA LEU A 489 -1.78 38.64 1.22
C LEU A 489 -0.34 38.84 1.67
N THR A 490 0.46 37.78 1.58
CA THR A 490 1.89 37.84 1.83
C THR A 490 2.66 38.43 0.63
N LEU A 491 3.89 38.87 0.90
CA LEU A 491 4.77 39.38 -0.16
C LEU A 491 5.15 38.25 -1.13
N ASN A 492 5.21 37.00 -0.65
CA ASN A 492 5.48 35.83 -1.47
C ASN A 492 4.40 35.58 -2.53
N THR A 493 3.13 35.77 -2.17
CA THR A 493 2.00 35.71 -3.11
C THR A 493 2.15 36.77 -4.18
N CYS A 494 2.48 37.99 -3.78
CA CYS A 494 2.69 39.10 -4.71
C CYS A 494 3.88 38.85 -5.65
N HIS A 495 4.98 38.29 -5.16
CA HIS A 495 6.09 37.85 -6.02
C HIS A 495 5.66 36.76 -7.00
N SER A 496 4.87 35.78 -6.54
CA SER A 496 4.38 34.71 -7.42
C SER A 496 3.45 35.24 -8.52
N ILE A 497 2.61 36.24 -8.18
CA ILE A 497 1.76 36.94 -9.15
C ILE A 497 2.60 37.66 -10.20
N ILE A 498 3.63 38.40 -9.77
CA ILE A 498 4.53 39.09 -10.70
C ILE A 498 5.20 38.07 -11.60
N ASN A 499 5.76 36.98 -11.07
CA ASN A 499 6.42 35.95 -11.87
C ASN A 499 5.52 35.31 -12.94
N LEU A 500 4.20 35.23 -12.72
CA LEU A 500 3.25 34.72 -13.71
C LEU A 500 2.94 35.75 -14.81
N MET A 501 2.97 37.03 -14.46
CA MET A 501 2.40 38.13 -15.26
C MET A 501 3.45 38.98 -15.96
N ASP A 502 4.67 39.03 -15.43
CA ASP A 502 5.86 39.75 -15.92
C ASP A 502 6.45 38.99 -17.12
N VAL A 503 5.92 39.29 -18.30
CA VAL A 503 6.33 38.59 -19.55
C VAL A 503 7.67 39.14 -20.04
N ASP A 504 8.00 40.38 -19.71
CA ASP A 504 9.20 41.08 -20.16
C ASP A 504 10.41 40.95 -19.21
N ASN A 505 10.21 40.31 -18.04
CA ASN A 505 11.21 40.08 -16.98
C ASN A 505 11.74 41.38 -16.37
N THR A 506 10.90 42.40 -16.24
CA THR A 506 11.23 43.66 -15.58
C THR A 506 11.27 43.55 -14.05
N GLY A 507 10.63 42.53 -13.49
CA GLY A 507 10.41 42.33 -12.06
C GLY A 507 9.28 43.20 -11.48
N MET A 508 8.49 43.85 -12.33
CA MET A 508 7.37 44.72 -11.97
C MET A 508 6.18 44.45 -12.90
N LEU A 509 5.02 45.07 -12.63
CA LEU A 509 3.85 44.95 -13.50
C LEU A 509 3.58 46.24 -14.25
N GLU A 510 3.62 46.17 -15.59
CA GLU A 510 3.11 47.24 -16.44
C GLU A 510 1.57 47.21 -16.52
N PHE A 511 0.95 48.27 -17.04
CA PHE A 511 -0.52 48.39 -17.04
C PHE A 511 -1.24 47.23 -17.76
N GLN A 512 -0.68 46.75 -18.87
CA GLN A 512 -1.30 45.66 -19.64
C GLN A 512 -1.25 44.33 -18.88
N GLU A 513 -0.13 44.03 -18.24
CA GLU A 513 0.02 42.86 -17.39
C GLU A 513 -0.90 42.96 -16.17
N PHE A 514 -0.94 44.13 -15.52
CA PHE A 514 -1.84 44.39 -14.40
C PHE A 514 -3.32 44.20 -14.76
N LYS A 515 -3.72 44.63 -15.96
CA LYS A 515 -5.09 44.45 -16.47
C LYS A 515 -5.46 42.97 -16.61
N VAL A 516 -4.60 42.18 -17.23
CA VAL A 516 -4.82 40.73 -17.39
C VAL A 516 -4.87 40.04 -16.03
N PHE A 517 -3.97 40.41 -15.12
CA PHE A 517 -3.97 39.92 -13.75
C PHE A 517 -5.29 40.22 -13.03
N TRP A 518 -5.79 41.45 -13.14
CA TRP A 518 -7.02 41.86 -12.44
C TRP A 518 -8.23 41.02 -12.84
N GLU A 519 -8.38 40.71 -14.13
CA GLU A 519 -9.46 39.84 -14.62
C GLU A 519 -9.30 38.39 -14.17
N LYS A 520 -8.06 37.87 -14.14
CA LYS A 520 -7.78 36.54 -13.56
C LYS A 520 -8.11 36.49 -12.08
N MET A 521 -7.71 37.51 -11.33
CA MET A 521 -7.97 37.60 -9.90
C MET A 521 -9.47 37.64 -9.59
N LYS A 522 -10.28 38.39 -10.36
CA LYS A 522 -11.75 38.37 -10.23
C LYS A 522 -12.29 36.94 -10.40
N LYS A 523 -11.83 36.21 -11.42
CA LYS A 523 -12.24 34.82 -11.67
C LYS A 523 -11.84 33.90 -10.52
N TRP A 524 -10.60 33.97 -10.05
CA TRP A 524 -10.11 33.14 -8.95
C TRP A 524 -10.83 33.41 -7.62
N ILE A 525 -11.17 34.67 -7.33
CA ILE A 525 -12.00 35.04 -6.18
C ILE A 525 -13.39 34.42 -6.31
N MET A 526 -14.02 34.51 -7.49
CA MET A 526 -15.34 33.90 -7.70
C MET A 526 -15.30 32.38 -7.53
N LEU A 527 -14.25 31.72 -8.03
CA LEU A 527 -14.06 30.28 -7.84
C LEU A 527 -13.93 29.93 -6.36
N PHE A 528 -13.06 30.62 -5.62
CA PHE A 528 -12.90 30.43 -4.17
C PHE A 528 -14.24 30.54 -3.44
N LEU A 529 -14.98 31.63 -3.68
CA LEU A 529 -16.28 31.87 -3.04
C LEU A 529 -17.37 30.88 -3.47
N SER A 530 -17.30 30.35 -4.69
CA SER A 530 -18.29 29.38 -5.18
C SER A 530 -18.09 27.98 -4.60
N PHE A 531 -16.85 27.66 -4.20
CA PHE A 531 -16.46 26.34 -3.70
C PHE A 531 -16.18 26.33 -2.19
N ASP A 532 -16.13 27.48 -1.50
CA ASP A 532 -16.24 27.61 -0.04
C ASP A 532 -17.69 27.33 0.39
N THR A 533 -18.09 26.05 0.32
CA THR A 533 -19.49 25.64 0.46
C THR A 533 -20.03 25.85 1.87
N ASP A 534 -19.15 25.80 2.87
CA ASP A 534 -19.48 26.00 4.28
C ASP A 534 -19.33 27.45 4.75
N ARG A 535 -18.84 28.34 3.87
CA ARG A 535 -18.58 29.77 4.13
C ARG A 535 -17.63 29.97 5.31
N SER A 536 -16.71 29.04 5.51
CA SER A 536 -15.68 29.11 6.54
C SER A 536 -14.66 30.21 6.24
N GLY A 537 -14.59 30.67 4.98
CA GLY A 537 -13.54 31.54 4.46
C GLY A 537 -12.24 30.80 4.21
N LYS A 538 -12.28 29.46 4.15
CA LYS A 538 -11.16 28.58 3.83
C LYS A 538 -11.64 27.47 2.89
N MET A 539 -10.70 26.76 2.27
CA MET A 539 -10.99 25.63 1.39
C MET A 539 -10.33 24.37 1.91
N SER A 540 -11.09 23.28 1.95
CA SER A 540 -10.52 21.94 2.05
C SER A 540 -9.78 21.57 0.76
N SER A 541 -8.90 20.56 0.83
CA SER A 541 -8.18 20.07 -0.37
C SER A 541 -9.12 19.52 -1.48
N TYR A 542 -10.34 19.10 -1.13
CA TYR A 542 -11.35 18.66 -2.09
C TYR A 542 -11.98 19.82 -2.82
N GLU A 543 -12.33 20.87 -2.09
CA GLU A 543 -12.82 22.11 -2.68
C GLU A 543 -11.75 22.71 -3.59
N LEU A 544 -10.46 22.63 -3.19
CA LEU A 544 -9.35 22.98 -4.07
C LEU A 544 -9.34 22.15 -5.36
N ARG A 545 -9.51 20.82 -5.31
CA ARG A 545 -9.56 19.98 -6.53
C ARG A 545 -10.62 20.45 -7.51
N ILE A 546 -11.84 20.70 -7.02
CA ILE A 546 -12.96 21.11 -7.85
C ILE A 546 -12.73 22.54 -8.37
N ALA A 547 -12.20 23.44 -7.54
CA ALA A 547 -11.87 24.81 -7.91
C ALA A 547 -10.78 24.87 -8.99
N LEU A 548 -9.72 24.07 -8.88
CA LEU A 548 -8.66 23.96 -9.88
C LEU A 548 -9.20 23.41 -11.20
N LYS A 549 -10.05 22.37 -11.15
CA LYS A 549 -10.71 21.84 -12.36
C LYS A 549 -11.57 22.90 -13.04
N ALA A 550 -12.33 23.68 -12.27
CA ALA A 550 -13.12 24.80 -12.79
C ALA A 550 -12.25 25.98 -13.29
N ALA A 551 -11.02 26.12 -12.78
CA ALA A 551 -10.02 27.05 -13.30
C ALA A 551 -9.32 26.55 -14.58
N GLY A 552 -9.67 25.35 -15.08
CA GLY A 552 -9.08 24.74 -16.27
C GLY A 552 -7.86 23.86 -15.98
N MET A 553 -7.51 23.60 -14.71
CA MET A 553 -6.37 22.76 -14.33
C MET A 553 -6.83 21.44 -13.70
N GLN A 554 -6.61 20.34 -14.41
CA GLN A 554 -6.86 18.99 -13.95
C GLN A 554 -5.58 18.40 -13.36
N LEU A 555 -5.63 18.01 -12.09
CA LEU A 555 -4.50 17.42 -11.37
C LEU A 555 -4.82 16.01 -10.91
N ASN A 556 -3.78 15.19 -10.86
CA ASN A 556 -3.87 13.86 -10.28
C ASN A 556 -3.80 13.87 -8.75
N ASN A 557 -4.16 12.74 -8.14
CA ASN A 557 -4.19 12.60 -6.68
C ASN A 557 -2.84 12.94 -6.03
N LYS A 558 -1.73 12.51 -6.63
CA LYS A 558 -0.37 12.76 -6.12
C LYS A 558 -0.02 14.25 -6.07
N LEU A 559 -0.39 15.03 -7.10
CA LEU A 559 -0.18 16.47 -7.11
C LEU A 559 -1.09 17.17 -6.10
N LEU A 560 -2.37 16.80 -6.04
CA LEU A 560 -3.31 17.36 -5.06
C LEU A 560 -2.85 17.14 -3.61
N GLN A 561 -2.28 15.96 -3.32
CA GLN A 561 -1.67 15.65 -2.03
C GLN A 561 -0.48 16.57 -1.72
N LEU A 562 0.42 16.80 -2.69
CA LEU A 562 1.55 17.73 -2.52
C LEU A 562 1.07 19.16 -2.27
N LEU A 563 -0.02 19.58 -2.92
CA LEU A 563 -0.62 20.89 -2.67
C LEU A 563 -1.19 20.99 -1.26
N GLY A 564 -1.92 19.96 -0.80
CA GLY A 564 -2.40 19.88 0.58
C GLY A 564 -1.25 20.00 1.58
N LEU A 565 -0.19 19.21 1.44
CA LEU A 565 0.97 19.25 2.34
C LEU A 565 1.69 20.60 2.38
N ARG A 566 1.61 21.40 1.31
CA ARG A 566 2.37 22.63 1.17
C ARG A 566 1.58 23.90 1.49
N PHE A 567 0.28 23.90 1.23
CA PHE A 567 -0.58 25.08 1.30
C PHE A 567 -1.70 24.97 2.34
N SER A 568 -1.86 23.82 3.00
CA SER A 568 -2.86 23.68 4.07
C SER A 568 -2.28 24.00 5.44
N ASP A 569 -3.12 24.54 6.32
CA ASP A 569 -2.78 24.84 7.70
C ASP A 569 -2.82 23.58 8.60
N ALA A 570 -2.64 23.75 9.91
CA ALA A 570 -2.68 22.64 10.86
C ALA A 570 -4.03 21.89 10.93
N ASN A 571 -5.10 22.49 10.40
CA ASN A 571 -6.43 21.88 10.28
C ASN A 571 -6.69 21.30 8.88
N TYR A 572 -5.69 21.33 7.98
CA TYR A 572 -5.78 20.93 6.58
C TYR A 572 -6.70 21.81 5.74
N ASP A 573 -6.90 23.05 6.19
CA ASP A 573 -7.64 24.06 5.47
C ASP A 573 -6.68 25.01 4.76
N ILE A 574 -7.06 25.47 3.57
CA ILE A 574 -6.29 26.38 2.72
C ILE A 574 -6.98 27.74 2.77
N ASP A 575 -6.30 28.76 3.27
CA ASP A 575 -6.86 30.11 3.27
C ASP A 575 -6.79 30.76 1.90
N PHE A 576 -7.30 31.99 1.78
CA PHE A 576 -7.33 32.68 0.50
C PHE A 576 -5.93 33.05 -0.04
N ASP A 577 -4.96 33.36 0.84
CA ASP A 577 -3.59 33.72 0.41
C ASP A 577 -2.86 32.49 -0.13
N ASP A 578 -2.98 31.37 0.58
CA ASP A 578 -2.40 30.09 0.17
C ASP A 578 -3.06 29.54 -1.10
N TYR A 579 -4.39 29.66 -1.22
CA TYR A 579 -5.11 29.34 -2.45
C TYR A 579 -4.61 30.17 -3.64
N LEU A 580 -4.49 31.49 -3.46
CA LEU A 580 -4.04 32.39 -4.52
C LEU A 580 -2.58 32.10 -4.92
N THR A 581 -1.72 31.83 -3.94
CA THR A 581 -0.33 31.41 -4.21
C THR A 581 -0.27 30.10 -4.98
N CYS A 582 -1.10 29.13 -4.57
CA CYS A 582 -1.19 27.81 -5.19
C CYS A 582 -1.62 27.91 -6.66
N ILE A 583 -2.75 28.58 -6.93
CA ILE A 583 -3.33 28.67 -8.28
C ILE A 583 -2.40 29.43 -9.25
N VAL A 584 -1.76 30.51 -8.77
CA VAL A 584 -0.82 31.31 -9.57
C VAL A 584 0.42 30.50 -9.92
N ARG A 585 1.01 29.79 -8.96
CA ARG A 585 2.20 28.95 -9.19
C ARG A 585 1.90 27.78 -10.12
N LEU A 586 0.76 27.12 -9.94
CA LEU A 586 0.32 26.04 -10.83
C LEU A 586 0.12 26.55 -12.26
N GLU A 587 -0.57 27.68 -12.43
CA GLU A 587 -0.77 28.24 -13.77
C GLU A 587 0.59 28.58 -14.42
N ASN A 588 1.52 29.15 -13.65
CA ASN A 588 2.86 29.47 -14.15
C ASN A 588 3.60 28.19 -14.60
N MET A 589 3.59 27.14 -13.76
CA MET A 589 4.19 25.84 -14.09
C MET A 589 3.62 25.24 -15.38
N PHE A 590 2.29 25.25 -15.54
CA PHE A 590 1.65 24.72 -16.74
C PHE A 590 2.03 25.53 -17.98
N ARG A 591 1.99 26.87 -17.91
CA ARG A 591 2.35 27.73 -19.03
C ARG A 591 3.80 27.55 -19.45
N VAL A 592 4.74 27.51 -18.49
CA VAL A 592 6.16 27.28 -18.78
C VAL A 592 6.37 25.90 -19.40
N PHE A 593 5.72 24.86 -18.87
CA PHE A 593 5.82 23.52 -19.44
C PHE A 593 5.26 23.45 -20.87
N GLN A 594 4.07 24.01 -21.10
CA GLN A 594 3.43 24.07 -22.42
C GLN A 594 4.26 24.86 -23.44
N ALA A 595 4.91 25.95 -23.02
CA ALA A 595 5.80 26.73 -23.87
C ALA A 595 7.07 25.95 -24.27
N LEU A 596 7.58 25.10 -23.38
CA LEU A 596 8.76 24.27 -23.63
C LEU A 596 8.43 22.97 -24.40
N ASP A 597 7.21 22.43 -24.27
CA ASP A 597 6.74 21.23 -24.97
C ASP A 597 6.04 21.59 -26.29
N SER A 598 6.75 22.26 -27.20
CA SER A 598 6.23 22.72 -28.50
C SER A 598 5.66 21.59 -29.38
N HIS A 599 6.07 20.34 -29.13
CA HIS A 599 5.62 19.16 -29.87
C HIS A 599 4.52 18.35 -29.18
N LYS A 600 4.02 18.81 -28.01
CA LYS A 600 3.02 18.09 -27.20
C LYS A 600 3.41 16.63 -26.93
N SER A 601 4.69 16.42 -26.64
CA SER A 601 5.27 15.10 -26.38
C SER A 601 5.05 14.63 -24.93
N GLY A 602 4.59 15.52 -24.06
CA GLY A 602 4.46 15.28 -22.62
C GLY A 602 5.81 15.26 -21.90
N LYS A 603 6.90 15.66 -22.55
CA LYS A 603 8.26 15.66 -21.99
C LYS A 603 9.03 16.90 -22.42
N VAL A 604 9.79 17.49 -21.50
CA VAL A 604 10.67 18.62 -21.77
C VAL A 604 12.10 18.24 -21.43
N ASN A 605 13.05 18.57 -22.30
CA ASN A 605 14.48 18.43 -22.04
C ASN A 605 15.08 19.79 -21.67
N MET A 606 15.76 19.85 -20.53
CA MET A 606 16.39 21.08 -20.05
C MET A 606 17.77 20.79 -19.45
N ASN A 607 18.69 21.72 -19.67
CA ASN A 607 19.99 21.72 -19.01
C ASN A 607 19.89 22.32 -17.60
N ILE A 608 20.98 22.24 -16.82
CA ILE A 608 20.99 22.73 -15.43
C ILE A 608 20.65 24.22 -15.30
N MET A 609 21.08 25.05 -16.25
CA MET A 609 20.80 26.49 -16.23
C MET A 609 19.31 26.77 -16.46
N GLN A 610 18.71 26.10 -17.46
CA GLN A 610 17.28 26.19 -17.74
C GLN A 610 16.44 25.68 -16.58
N PHE A 611 16.84 24.56 -15.96
CA PHE A 611 16.19 24.03 -14.77
C PHE A 611 16.23 25.03 -13.61
N LEU A 612 17.40 25.62 -13.33
CA LEU A 612 17.55 26.61 -12.26
C LEU A 612 16.72 27.86 -12.52
N MET A 613 16.75 28.42 -13.73
CA MET A 613 15.93 29.57 -14.11
C MET A 613 14.43 29.30 -13.93
N MET A 614 13.96 28.13 -14.38
CA MET A 614 12.56 27.74 -14.17
C MET A 614 12.23 27.59 -12.69
N SER A 615 13.07 26.89 -11.92
CA SER A 615 12.80 26.59 -10.51
C SER A 615 12.88 27.80 -9.57
N MET A 616 13.53 28.89 -9.98
CA MET A 616 13.57 30.15 -9.21
C MET A 616 12.41 31.09 -9.55
N ASN A 617 11.86 30.98 -10.77
CA ASN A 617 10.74 31.80 -11.22
C ASN A 617 9.37 31.19 -10.85
N VAL A 618 9.36 29.99 -10.28
CA VAL A 618 8.17 29.19 -9.91
C VAL A 618 8.21 28.89 -8.42
#